data_AF-A0A815VWI5-F1
#
_entry.id   AF-A0A815VWI5-F1
#
_cell.length_a   1.000
_cell.length_b   1.000
_cell.length_c   1.000
_cell.angle_alpha   90.00
_cell.angle_beta   90.00
_cell.angle_gamma   90.00
#
_symmetry.space_group_name_H-M   'P 1'
#
loop_
_entity.id
_entity.type
_entity.pdbx_description
1 polymer ?
#
loop_
_entity_poly.entity_id
_entity_poly.type
_entity_poly.pdbx_seq_one_letter_code
_entity_poly.pdbx_strand_id
1 'polypeptide(L)' 'IQITKNLRVCGDCHQATKLIAAIRRCHIVVRDANRIHHFDPDGHCSCNDYF' A
#
# COMPACT_ATOMS: atom_id res chain seq x y z
N ILE A 1 -1.68 10.26 -1.25
CA ILE A 1 -3.00 9.77 -0.76
C ILE A 1 -2.78 9.03 0.55
N GLN A 2 -3.62 9.22 1.57
CA GLN A 2 -3.52 8.50 2.84
C GLN A 2 -4.80 7.70 3.10
N ILE A 3 -4.66 6.43 3.49
CA ILE A 3 -5.77 5.49 3.74
C ILE A 3 -5.54 4.83 5.09
N THR A 4 -6.55 4.79 5.94
CA THR A 4 -6.49 4.10 7.24
C THR A 4 -7.53 2.99 7.26
N LYS A 5 -7.13 1.80 7.71
CA LYS A 5 -8.01 0.65 7.92
C LYS A 5 -7.70 -0.02 9.26
N ASN A 6 -8.71 -0.60 9.90
CA ASN A 6 -8.55 -1.32 11.17
C ASN A 6 -8.34 -2.84 10.99
N LEU A 7 -8.21 -3.30 9.74
CA LEU A 7 -7.96 -4.70 9.38
C LEU A 7 -6.61 -4.79 8.67
N ARG A 8 -5.86 -5.86 8.89
CA ARG A 8 -4.60 -6.12 8.16
C ARG A 8 -4.84 -6.10 6.65
N VAL A 9 -3.93 -5.50 5.90
CA VAL A 9 -3.91 -5.60 4.43
C VAL A 9 -3.77 -7.07 4.03
N CYS A 10 -4.64 -7.56 3.14
CA CYS A 10 -4.44 -8.86 2.47
C CYS A 10 -3.55 -8.69 1.22
N GLY A 11 -3.02 -9.79 0.70
CA GLY A 11 -2.16 -9.79 -0.50
C GLY A 11 -2.80 -9.09 -1.71
N ASP A 12 -4.07 -9.37 -2.00
CA ASP A 12 -4.76 -8.76 -3.14
C ASP A 12 -4.92 -7.25 -2.98
N CYS A 13 -5.30 -6.80 -1.77
CA CYS A 13 -5.40 -5.37 -1.46
C CYS A 13 -4.04 -4.67 -1.52
N HIS A 14 -2.98 -5.37 -1.08
CA HIS A 14 -1.61 -4.89 -1.17
C HIS A 14 -1.22 -4.67 -2.64
N GLN A 15 -1.42 -5.68 -3.48
CA GLN A 15 -1.11 -5.65 -4.92
C GLN A 15 -1.96 -4.64 -5.68
N ALA A 16 -3.26 -4.53 -5.36
CA ALA A 16 -4.13 -3.52 -5.94
C ALA A 16 -3.62 -2.10 -5.63
N THR A 17 -3.23 -1.84 -4.39
CA THR A 17 -2.70 -0.52 -3.99
C THR A 17 -1.37 -0.21 -4.70
N LYS A 18 -0.50 -1.21 -4.83
CA LYS A 18 0.76 -1.15 -5.58
C LYS A 18 0.53 -0.74 -7.04
N LEU A 19 -0.42 -1.40 -7.71
CA LEU A 19 -0.82 -1.07 -9.08
C LEU A 19 -1.43 0.33 -9.20
N ILE A 20 -2.30 0.71 -8.25
CA ILE A 20 -2.91 2.05 -8.25
C ILE A 20 -1.85 3.13 -8.10
N ALA A 21 -0.87 2.95 -7.21
CA ALA A 21 0.25 3.89 -7.03
C ALA A 21 1.06 4.05 -8.33
N ALA A 22 1.36 2.93 -9.02
CA ALA A 22 2.08 2.92 -10.29
C ALA A 22 1.31 3.61 -11.42
N ILE A 23 0.02 3.31 -11.58
CA ILE A 23 -0.83 3.89 -12.64
C ILE A 23 -1.02 5.39 -12.41
N ARG A 24 -1.28 5.79 -11.16
CA ARG A 24 -1.51 7.19 -10.80
C ARG A 24 -0.22 7.99 -10.66
N ARG A 25 0.94 7.32 -10.66
CA ARG A 25 2.27 7.90 -10.37
C ARG A 25 2.25 8.78 -9.12
N CYS A 26 1.71 8.25 -8.01
CA CYS A 26 1.58 9.00 -6.77
C CYS A 26 1.97 8.16 -5.57
N HIS A 27 2.37 8.83 -4.49
CA HIS A 27 2.63 8.16 -3.22
C HIS A 27 1.31 7.85 -2.50
N ILE A 28 1.16 6.61 -2.07
CA ILE A 28 0.03 6.15 -1.25
C ILE A 28 0.58 5.63 0.07
N VAL A 29 0.04 6.13 1.18
CA VAL A 29 0.36 5.62 2.51
C VAL A 29 -0.88 4.91 3.04
N VAL A 30 -0.74 3.63 3.36
CA VAL A 30 -1.82 2.82 3.94
C VAL A 30 -1.43 2.42 5.35
N ARG A 31 -2.18 2.91 6.34
CA ARG A 31 -2.06 2.44 7.72
C ARG A 31 -3.07 1.32 7.94
N ASP A 32 -2.59 0.14 8.30
CA ASP A 32 -3.44 -0.96 8.72
C ASP A 32 -3.30 -1.24 10.22
N ALA A 33 -3.91 -2.33 10.70
CA ALA A 33 -3.88 -2.71 12.12
C ALA A 33 -2.48 -3.05 12.65
N ASN A 34 -1.55 -3.48 11.78
CA ASN A 34 -0.23 -3.98 12.18
C ASN A 34 0.89 -2.99 11.85
N ARG A 35 0.82 -2.29 10.72
CA ARG A 35 1.92 -1.48 10.19
C ARG A 35 1.44 -0.39 9.24
N ILE A 36 2.40 0.41 8.81
CA ILE A 36 2.23 1.42 7.77
C ILE A 36 2.92 0.93 6.51
N HIS A 37 2.20 0.95 5.40
CA HIS A 37 2.68 0.59 4.07
C HIS A 37 2.89 1.88 3.27
N HIS A 38 4.11 2.11 2.82
CA HIS A 38 4.43 3.21 1.92
C HIS A 38 4.55 2.68 0.50
N PHE A 39 3.63 3.11 -0.36
CA PHE A 39 3.63 2.77 -1.78
C PHE A 39 4.18 3.93 -2.60
N ASP A 40 5.17 3.63 -3.41
CA ASP A 40 5.82 4.59 -4.28
C ASP A 40 5.21 4.63 -5.70
N PRO A 41 5.42 5.73 -6.46
CA PRO A 41 4.97 5.88 -7.84
C PRO A 41 5.47 4.81 -8.82
N ASP A 42 6.50 4.05 -8.46
CA ASP A 42 7.02 2.92 -9.25
C ASP A 42 6.34 1.59 -8.89
N GLY A 43 5.35 1.63 -7.99
CA GLY A 43 4.64 0.44 -7.54
C GLY A 43 5.50 -0.45 -6.64
N HIS A 44 6.24 0.13 -5.71
CA HIS A 44 6.95 -0.62 -4.65
C HIS A 44 6.33 -0.32 -3.28
N CYS A 45 6.33 -1.31 -2.37
CA CYS A 45 5.94 -1.13 -0.98
C CYS A 45 7.15 -1.26 -0.05
N SER A 46 7.25 -0.39 0.94
CA SER A 46 8.27 -0.45 2.02
C SER A 46 8.18 -1.69 2.93
N CYS A 47 7.10 -2.45 2.82
CA CYS A 47 6.78 -3.61 3.65
C CYS A 47 7.42 -4.93 3.16
N ASN A 48 8.23 -4.89 2.10
CA ASN A 48 8.89 -6.05 1.48
C ASN A 48 7.90 -7.18 1.10
N ASP A 49 6.73 -6.77 0.59
CA ASP A 49 5.59 -7.65 0.25
C ASP A 49 5.10 -8.53 1.43
N TYR A 50 5.39 -8.12 2.66
CA TYR A 50 4.83 -8.68 3.89
C TYR A 50 3.55 -7.89 4.23
N PHE A 51 2.44 -8.32 3.62
CA PHE A 51 1.10 -7.71 3.70
C PHE A 51 0.65 -7.42 5.14
#